data_AF-A0A3M1YL68-F1
#
_entry.id   AF-A0A3M1YL68-F1
#
_cell.length_a   1.000
_cell.length_b   1.000
_cell.length_c   1.000
_cell.angle_alpha   90.00
_cell.angle_beta   90.00
_cell.angle_gamma   90.00
#
_symmetry.space_group_name_H-M   'P 1'
#
loop_
_entity.id
_entity.type
_entity.pdbx_description
1 polymer ?
#
loop_
_entity_poly.entity_id
_entity_poly.type
_entity_poly.pdbx_seq_one_letter_code
_entity_poly.pdbx_strand_id
1 'polypeptide(L)'
;MRRLFVFLIFLLFIFPTLSQAAPDYRPTKVGDSYSPDLDAITVSYVIRNVGGTTTDNATATLTWVQANNTRTPLVNALVGPIAPDSVYSGEFVFIVGTLPRGEIINMQIEIRLPGTPNTPPITTSSELFSIRIPLLGESPTPAAPSSASDDGILSLPLIGLQIDTTDPTQVLILIGIIISGVLLLMIVWLMLRLLFQRTPSFGTWQPPYATMPPHDPNTIYGRRQLWQQHAQNNIIQIPCRDVQARKVLLGTNGQFLSGWKILAIRMTQYDMYGRVSRSEVLASRKMVKRLNRAAHKQLDDKKRQQWARPVAKYLSKQFKKKINARSAMLPIALDVRFQGHHGEVRIVFELYDCQQNYPHRLDQWEPEMTVIGKNIYESYTYTIFGQHGTENYKDFRRRLLADVESTLMQLLHLVTITPPKPNQPPIQPPPQTQPTPPPDTNPNLKAVQQSISDEESDLGDTVPHQSDR
;
A
#
# COMPACT_ATOMS: atom_id res chain seq x y z
N MET A 1 -1.19 6.25 13.17
CA MET A 1 -1.25 6.42 11.70
C MET A 1 -2.63 6.09 11.15
N ARG A 2 -3.05 4.83 10.98
CA ARG A 2 -4.32 4.47 10.29
C ARG A 2 -5.61 5.00 10.95
N ARG A 3 -5.66 5.11 12.29
CA ARG A 3 -6.82 5.65 13.04
C ARG A 3 -6.86 7.19 13.05
N LEU A 4 -5.71 7.83 13.25
CA LEU A 4 -5.57 9.30 13.15
C LEU A 4 -5.98 9.81 11.76
N PHE A 5 -5.73 9.00 10.73
CA PHE A 5 -6.07 9.30 9.34
C PHE A 5 -7.58 9.25 9.03
N VAL A 6 -8.29 8.25 9.54
CA VAL A 6 -9.76 8.19 9.43
C VAL A 6 -10.39 9.36 10.18
N PHE A 7 -9.83 9.73 11.33
CA PHE A 7 -10.30 10.85 12.13
C PHE A 7 -10.14 12.20 11.42
N LEU A 8 -9.03 12.44 10.73
CA LEU A 8 -8.78 13.70 10.01
C LEU A 8 -9.66 13.86 8.76
N ILE A 9 -9.92 12.76 8.04
CA ILE A 9 -10.89 12.75 6.94
C ILE A 9 -12.29 13.04 7.48
N PHE A 10 -12.68 12.39 8.57
CA PHE A 10 -13.98 12.63 9.20
C PHE A 10 -14.12 14.08 9.66
N LEU A 11 -13.06 14.67 10.22
CA LEU A 11 -13.04 16.09 10.62
C LEU A 11 -13.30 17.02 9.42
N LEU A 12 -12.61 16.80 8.29
CA LEU A 12 -12.76 17.63 7.09
C LEU A 12 -14.17 17.58 6.47
N PHE A 13 -14.90 16.48 6.64
CA PHE A 13 -16.28 16.35 6.16
C PHE A 13 -17.33 16.91 7.13
N ILE A 14 -17.01 17.13 8.42
CA ILE A 14 -17.97 17.64 9.41
C ILE A 14 -18.04 19.17 9.40
N PHE A 15 -16.91 19.85 9.14
CA PHE A 15 -16.83 21.31 9.27
C PHE A 15 -17.77 22.17 8.39
N PRO A 16 -18.23 21.77 7.19
CA PRO A 16 -19.14 22.63 6.43
C PRO A 16 -20.60 22.58 6.92
N THR A 17 -20.96 21.67 7.84
CA THR A 17 -22.38 21.46 8.20
C THR A 17 -22.89 22.27 9.41
N LEU A 18 -22.04 23.05 10.08
CA LEU A 18 -22.41 23.77 11.32
C LEU A 18 -22.49 25.29 11.16
N SER A 19 -22.31 25.83 9.96
CA SER A 19 -22.65 27.23 9.67
C SER A 19 -24.11 27.28 9.24
N GLN A 20 -25.04 27.50 10.19
CA GLN A 20 -26.39 27.93 9.81
C GLN A 20 -26.25 29.28 9.11
N ALA A 21 -26.38 29.29 7.78
CA ALA A 21 -26.32 30.52 7.01
C ALA A 21 -27.43 31.45 7.50
N ALA A 22 -27.10 32.70 7.80
CA ALA A 22 -28.12 33.72 8.03
C ALA A 22 -29.05 33.80 6.80
N PRO A 23 -30.34 34.17 6.96
CA PRO A 23 -31.22 34.42 5.81
C PRO A 23 -30.60 35.49 4.89
N ASP A 24 -30.59 35.22 3.58
CA ASP A 24 -30.08 36.13 2.54
C ASP A 24 -31.16 36.24 1.46
N TYR A 25 -31.91 37.35 1.50
CA TYR A 25 -32.99 37.63 0.57
C TYR A 25 -32.52 38.52 -0.57
N ARG A 26 -32.72 38.06 -1.80
CA ARG A 26 -32.35 38.77 -3.04
C ARG A 26 -33.61 39.19 -3.81
N PRO A 27 -33.95 40.49 -3.85
CA PRO A 27 -35.06 40.98 -4.67
C PRO A 27 -34.67 40.99 -6.16
N THR A 28 -35.66 40.80 -7.02
CA THR A 28 -35.57 40.92 -8.48
C THR A 28 -36.85 41.54 -9.02
N LYS A 29 -36.76 42.64 -9.79
CA LYS A 29 -37.91 43.21 -10.51
C LYS A 29 -38.36 42.24 -11.62
N VAL A 30 -39.64 41.91 -11.66
CA VAL A 30 -40.23 41.07 -12.71
C VAL A 30 -40.89 41.89 -13.80
N GLY A 31 -41.57 42.98 -13.44
CA GLY A 31 -42.26 43.85 -14.38
C GLY A 31 -42.83 45.10 -13.74
N ASP A 32 -43.37 45.97 -14.57
CA ASP A 32 -44.07 47.18 -14.16
C ASP A 32 -45.24 47.48 -15.11
N SER A 33 -46.34 47.98 -14.56
CA SER A 33 -47.54 48.36 -15.31
C SER A 33 -48.14 49.64 -14.75
N TYR A 34 -48.53 50.57 -15.62
CA TYR A 34 -49.22 51.79 -15.26
C TYR A 34 -50.74 51.63 -15.41
N SER A 35 -51.48 52.04 -14.38
CA SER A 35 -52.94 52.13 -14.39
C SER A 35 -53.36 53.60 -14.53
N PRO A 36 -53.91 54.01 -15.69
CA PRO A 36 -54.35 55.38 -15.92
C PRO A 36 -55.51 55.80 -14.99
N ASP A 37 -56.40 54.86 -14.65
CA ASP A 37 -57.60 55.13 -13.86
C ASP A 37 -57.27 55.52 -12.42
N LEU A 38 -56.22 54.92 -11.86
CA LEU A 38 -55.77 55.14 -10.49
C LEU A 38 -54.58 56.10 -10.39
N ASP A 39 -54.07 56.58 -11.53
CA ASP A 39 -52.80 57.29 -11.64
C ASP A 39 -51.68 56.61 -10.84
N ALA A 40 -51.59 55.28 -10.98
CA ALA A 40 -50.74 54.44 -10.14
C ALA A 40 -49.86 53.50 -10.97
N ILE A 41 -48.63 53.28 -10.51
CA ILE A 41 -47.72 52.27 -11.09
C ILE A 41 -47.69 51.06 -10.15
N THR A 42 -47.86 49.88 -10.75
CA THR A 42 -47.69 48.59 -10.10
C THR A 42 -46.34 48.02 -10.52
N VAL A 43 -45.46 47.74 -9.56
CA VAL A 43 -44.17 47.08 -9.78
C VAL A 43 -44.23 45.68 -9.21
N SER A 44 -44.16 44.67 -10.07
CA SER A 44 -44.10 43.26 -9.65
C SER A 44 -42.65 42.86 -9.38
N TYR A 45 -42.45 42.16 -8.26
CA TYR A 45 -41.13 41.75 -7.79
C TYR A 45 -41.15 40.32 -7.27
N VAL A 46 -39.97 39.71 -7.26
CA VAL A 46 -39.70 38.39 -6.73
C VAL A 46 -38.57 38.49 -5.71
N ILE A 47 -38.68 37.76 -4.60
CA ILE A 47 -37.64 37.66 -3.57
C ILE A 47 -37.24 36.19 -3.46
N ARG A 48 -35.96 35.90 -3.64
CA ARG A 48 -35.38 34.56 -3.41
C ARG A 48 -34.60 34.52 -2.11
N ASN A 49 -34.79 33.50 -1.29
CA ASN A 49 -33.92 33.23 -0.14
C ASN A 49 -32.79 32.27 -0.53
N VAL A 50 -31.55 32.72 -0.52
CA VAL A 50 -30.35 31.89 -0.75
C VAL A 50 -29.60 31.57 0.55
N GLY A 51 -30.12 32.05 1.69
CA GLY A 51 -29.57 31.80 3.03
C GLY A 51 -30.37 30.75 3.80
N GLY A 52 -30.24 30.77 5.13
CA GLY A 52 -30.99 29.88 6.01
C GLY A 52 -32.46 30.23 6.17
N THR A 53 -33.20 29.32 6.82
CA THR A 53 -34.59 29.56 7.25
C THR A 53 -34.65 30.73 8.24
N THR A 54 -35.63 31.62 8.07
CA THR A 54 -36.06 32.55 9.11
C THR A 54 -37.54 32.33 9.41
N THR A 55 -37.96 32.66 10.63
CA THR A 55 -39.36 32.70 11.06
C THR A 55 -39.92 34.11 11.08
N ASP A 56 -39.06 35.12 10.94
CA ASP A 56 -39.42 36.52 11.05
C ASP A 56 -39.92 37.06 9.70
N ASN A 57 -40.97 37.88 9.75
CA ASN A 57 -41.46 38.60 8.58
C ASN A 57 -40.46 39.72 8.23
N ALA A 58 -40.06 39.81 6.97
CA ALA A 58 -39.27 40.92 6.47
C ALA A 58 -40.16 42.06 5.94
N THR A 59 -39.57 43.24 5.80
CA THR A 59 -40.22 44.39 5.15
C THR A 59 -39.48 44.70 3.86
N ALA A 60 -40.19 44.60 2.73
CA ALA A 60 -39.70 45.07 1.45
C ALA A 60 -40.13 46.54 1.27
N THR A 61 -39.16 47.42 1.02
CA THR A 61 -39.37 48.86 0.87
C THR A 61 -39.01 49.28 -0.55
N LEU A 62 -39.96 49.86 -1.27
CA LEU A 62 -39.70 50.49 -2.56
C LEU A 62 -39.33 51.96 -2.34
N THR A 63 -38.16 52.35 -2.83
CA THR A 63 -37.57 53.67 -2.60
C THR A 63 -37.25 54.35 -3.92
N TRP A 64 -37.64 55.60 -4.09
CA TRP A 64 -37.18 56.45 -5.19
C TRP A 64 -35.79 57.01 -4.87
N VAL A 65 -34.84 56.79 -5.78
CA VAL A 65 -33.47 57.29 -5.67
C VAL A 65 -33.32 58.48 -6.62
N GLN A 66 -33.24 59.68 -6.04
CA GLN A 66 -33.05 60.92 -6.78
C GLN A 66 -31.61 61.07 -7.28
N ALA A 67 -31.38 61.99 -8.23
CA ALA A 67 -30.05 62.24 -8.81
C ALA A 67 -29.00 62.68 -7.78
N ASN A 68 -29.42 63.30 -6.67
CA ASN A 68 -28.56 63.67 -5.54
C ASN A 68 -28.36 62.52 -4.52
N ASN A 69 -28.75 61.29 -4.87
CA ASN A 69 -28.73 60.10 -4.02
C ASN A 69 -29.65 60.18 -2.78
N THR A 70 -30.59 61.13 -2.76
CA THR A 70 -31.64 61.18 -1.73
C THR A 70 -32.63 60.04 -1.97
N ARG A 71 -32.96 59.33 -0.89
CA ARG A 71 -33.79 58.14 -0.90
C ARG A 71 -35.14 58.45 -0.26
N THR A 72 -36.20 58.44 -1.06
CA THR A 72 -37.57 58.70 -0.58
C THR A 72 -38.36 57.39 -0.60
N PRO A 73 -38.76 56.83 0.55
CA PRO A 73 -39.55 55.61 0.58
C PRO A 73 -40.95 55.91 0.02
N LEU A 74 -41.41 55.07 -0.89
CA LEU A 74 -42.72 55.21 -1.52
C LEU A 74 -43.74 54.27 -0.86
N VAL A 75 -43.41 52.98 -0.76
CA VAL A 75 -44.33 51.93 -0.28
C VAL A 75 -43.54 50.87 0.48
N ASN A 76 -44.17 50.32 1.52
CA ASN A 76 -43.68 49.16 2.26
C ASN A 76 -44.63 47.99 2.08
N ALA A 77 -44.08 46.80 1.91
CA ALA A 77 -44.83 45.54 1.86
C ALA A 77 -44.25 44.55 2.88
N LEU A 78 -45.15 43.84 3.58
CA LEU A 78 -44.75 42.78 4.49
C LEU A 78 -44.47 41.51 3.68
N VAL A 79 -43.31 40.91 3.92
CA VAL A 79 -42.87 39.68 3.28
C VAL A 79 -42.84 38.59 4.35
N GLY A 80 -43.69 37.58 4.19
CA GLY A 80 -43.71 36.43 5.10
C GLY A 80 -42.39 35.65 5.06
N PRO A 81 -42.17 34.70 5.99
CA PRO A 81 -40.92 33.97 6.05
C PRO A 81 -40.74 33.10 4.80
N ILE A 82 -39.58 33.19 4.16
CA ILE A 82 -39.28 32.47 2.91
C ILE A 82 -38.34 31.31 3.26
N ALA A 83 -38.73 30.08 2.92
CA ALA A 83 -37.88 28.91 3.11
C ALA A 83 -36.59 28.99 2.24
N PRO A 84 -35.49 28.34 2.63
CA PRO A 84 -34.27 28.25 1.82
C PRO A 84 -34.60 27.79 0.40
N ASP A 85 -33.99 28.44 -0.58
CA ASP A 85 -34.16 28.22 -2.02
C ASP A 85 -35.59 28.42 -2.55
N SER A 86 -36.51 28.96 -1.74
CA SER A 86 -37.87 29.29 -2.16
C SER A 86 -38.00 30.75 -2.58
N VAL A 87 -39.13 31.05 -3.20
CA VAL A 87 -39.38 32.30 -3.89
C VAL A 87 -40.71 32.89 -3.41
N TYR A 88 -40.70 34.19 -3.10
CA TYR A 88 -41.89 35.00 -2.80
C TYR A 88 -42.13 36.01 -3.91
N SER A 89 -43.38 36.15 -4.35
CA SER A 89 -43.77 37.15 -5.35
C SER A 89 -44.69 38.19 -4.71
N GLY A 90 -44.49 39.46 -5.04
CA GLY A 90 -45.31 40.56 -4.53
C GLY A 90 -45.41 41.72 -5.52
N GLU A 91 -46.23 42.70 -5.18
CA GLU A 91 -46.48 43.89 -5.98
C GLU A 91 -46.45 45.15 -5.11
N PHE A 92 -45.81 46.20 -5.61
CA PHE A 92 -45.87 47.55 -5.04
C PHE A 92 -46.78 48.42 -5.88
N VAL A 93 -47.79 49.04 -5.27
CA VAL A 93 -48.68 50.01 -5.93
C VAL A 93 -48.46 51.38 -5.31
N PHE A 94 -48.02 52.35 -6.10
CA PHE A 94 -47.84 53.73 -5.66
C PHE A 94 -48.44 54.75 -6.64
N ILE A 95 -48.89 55.87 -6.10
CA ILE A 95 -49.51 56.96 -6.87
C ILE A 95 -48.40 57.80 -7.54
N VAL A 96 -48.57 58.10 -8.82
CA VAL A 96 -47.58 58.79 -9.67
C VAL A 96 -47.53 60.30 -9.41
N GLY A 97 -48.59 60.90 -8.88
CA GLY A 97 -48.76 62.35 -8.77
C GLY A 97 -47.61 63.12 -8.09
N THR A 98 -46.75 62.46 -7.30
CA THR A 98 -45.59 63.07 -6.63
C THR A 98 -44.26 62.93 -7.39
N LEU A 99 -44.25 62.25 -8.54
CA LEU A 99 -43.06 61.94 -9.33
C LEU A 99 -43.00 62.76 -10.62
N PRO A 100 -41.80 63.08 -11.13
CA PRO A 100 -41.65 63.80 -12.39
C PRO A 100 -42.14 62.92 -13.56
N ARG A 101 -43.18 63.38 -14.26
CA ARG A 101 -43.75 62.66 -15.42
C ARG A 101 -42.85 62.81 -16.66
N GLY A 102 -42.82 61.78 -17.49
CA GLY A 102 -42.02 61.73 -18.71
C GLY A 102 -40.55 61.33 -18.51
N GLU A 103 -40.10 61.20 -17.25
CA GLU A 103 -38.72 60.85 -16.92
C GLU A 103 -38.54 59.36 -16.61
N ILE A 104 -37.31 58.88 -16.84
CA ILE A 104 -36.86 57.58 -16.33
C ILE A 104 -36.30 57.83 -14.93
N ILE A 105 -36.91 57.23 -13.93
CA ILE A 105 -36.47 57.35 -12.54
C ILE A 105 -35.82 56.06 -12.06
N ASN A 106 -34.85 56.20 -11.15
CA ASN A 106 -34.19 55.07 -10.50
C ASN A 106 -34.91 54.71 -9.21
N MET A 107 -35.19 53.43 -9.04
CA MET A 107 -35.92 52.86 -7.92
C MET A 107 -35.05 51.79 -7.27
N GLN A 108 -35.24 51.59 -5.98
CA GLN A 108 -34.54 50.57 -5.20
C GLN A 108 -35.56 49.74 -4.42
N ILE A 109 -35.50 48.42 -4.56
CA ILE A 109 -36.17 47.50 -3.63
C ILE A 109 -35.14 47.14 -2.56
N GLU A 110 -35.45 47.47 -1.31
CA GLU A 110 -34.64 47.10 -0.15
C GLU A 110 -35.42 46.12 0.73
N ILE A 111 -34.79 45.02 1.13
CA ILE A 111 -35.40 44.07 2.07
C ILE A 111 -34.71 44.21 3.43
N ARG A 112 -35.51 44.45 4.46
CA ARG A 112 -35.04 44.56 5.84
C ARG A 112 -35.65 43.46 6.70
N LEU A 113 -34.79 42.73 7.39
CA LEU A 113 -35.22 41.83 8.47
C LEU A 113 -35.40 42.64 9.75
N PRO A 114 -36.41 42.31 10.57
CA PRO A 114 -36.61 42.96 11.84
C PRO A 114 -35.37 42.71 12.72
N GLY A 115 -34.87 43.78 13.32
CA GLY A 115 -33.84 43.68 14.33
C GLY A 115 -34.40 43.04 15.60
N THR A 116 -33.53 42.44 16.42
CA THR A 116 -33.92 42.11 17.80
C THR A 116 -33.87 43.40 18.65
N PRO A 117 -34.41 43.44 19.88
CA PRO A 117 -34.28 44.61 20.75
C PRO A 117 -32.84 45.09 20.96
N ASN A 118 -31.85 44.21 20.74
CA ASN A 118 -30.43 44.49 20.90
C ASN A 118 -29.65 44.56 19.57
N THR A 119 -30.31 44.37 18.42
CA THR A 119 -29.66 44.37 17.11
C THR A 119 -30.45 45.28 16.17
N PRO A 120 -29.82 46.26 15.50
CA PRO A 120 -30.52 47.05 14.50
C PRO A 120 -31.07 46.16 13.37
N PRO A 121 -32.13 46.59 12.67
CA PRO A 121 -32.62 45.91 11.48
C PRO A 121 -31.48 45.65 10.50
N ILE A 122 -31.42 44.43 9.97
CA ILE A 122 -30.38 44.03 9.03
C ILE A 122 -30.96 44.16 7.63
N THR A 123 -30.34 45.03 6.82
CA THR A 123 -30.59 45.05 5.37
C THR A 123 -29.91 43.83 4.76
N THR A 124 -30.67 42.91 4.18
CA THR A 124 -30.11 41.69 3.58
C THR A 124 -29.55 41.96 2.20
N SER A 125 -30.31 42.67 1.37
CA SER A 125 -29.95 43.00 0.00
C SER A 125 -30.78 44.16 -0.54
N SER A 126 -30.30 44.75 -1.63
CA SER A 126 -31.05 45.74 -2.38
C SER A 126 -30.76 45.63 -3.87
N GLU A 127 -31.77 45.88 -4.69
CA GLU A 127 -31.66 45.91 -6.14
C GLU A 127 -32.07 47.29 -6.65
N LEU A 128 -31.27 47.85 -7.57
CA LEU A 128 -31.54 49.11 -8.26
C LEU A 128 -32.06 48.81 -9.68
N PHE A 129 -33.13 49.49 -10.08
CA PHE A 129 -33.69 49.40 -11.43
C PHE A 129 -34.31 50.74 -11.85
N SER A 130 -34.63 50.87 -13.14
CA SER A 130 -35.26 52.08 -13.67
C SER A 130 -36.67 51.80 -14.17
N ILE A 131 -37.56 52.77 -14.02
CA ILE A 131 -38.91 52.77 -14.59
C ILE A 131 -39.17 54.10 -15.29
N ARG A 132 -39.97 54.08 -16.35
CA ARG A 132 -40.42 55.30 -17.03
C ARG A 132 -41.76 55.74 -16.47
N ILE A 133 -41.85 57.00 -16.06
CA ILE A 133 -43.12 57.59 -15.62
C ILE A 133 -43.86 58.15 -16.83
N PRO A 134 -45.09 57.68 -17.14
CA PRO A 134 -45.81 58.12 -18.34
C PRO A 134 -46.33 59.56 -18.24
N LEU A 135 -46.43 60.23 -19.38
CA LEU A 135 -47.09 61.53 -19.52
C LEU A 135 -48.62 61.36 -19.46
N LEU A 136 -49.33 62.36 -18.94
CA LEU A 136 -50.80 62.37 -18.93
C LEU A 136 -51.32 62.32 -20.38
N GLY A 137 -51.98 61.23 -20.76
CA GLY A 137 -52.57 61.04 -22.09
C GLY A 137 -51.81 60.11 -23.05
N GLU A 138 -50.65 59.55 -22.65
CA GLU A 138 -49.99 58.48 -23.42
C GLU A 138 -50.62 57.11 -23.09
N SER A 139 -51.21 56.47 -24.11
CA SER A 139 -51.64 55.07 -24.01
C SER A 139 -50.39 54.16 -24.01
N PRO A 140 -50.32 53.12 -23.15
CA PRO A 140 -49.12 52.30 -23.01
C PRO A 140 -48.78 51.56 -24.30
N THR A 141 -47.62 51.87 -24.88
CA THR A 141 -47.00 51.07 -25.96
C THR A 141 -46.44 49.79 -25.33
N PRO A 142 -46.80 48.58 -25.80
CA PRO A 142 -46.29 47.32 -25.25
C PRO A 142 -44.76 47.29 -25.30
N ALA A 143 -44.10 47.16 -24.15
CA ALA A 143 -42.65 47.05 -24.07
C ALA A 143 -42.19 45.71 -24.69
N ALA A 144 -41.31 45.79 -25.68
CA ALA A 144 -40.64 44.60 -26.23
C ALA A 144 -39.74 43.97 -25.16
N PRO A 145 -39.69 42.64 -25.04
CA PRO A 145 -38.86 41.96 -24.05
C PRO A 145 -37.37 42.27 -24.31
N SER A 146 -36.73 42.92 -23.33
CA SER A 146 -35.29 43.14 -23.30
C SER A 146 -34.58 41.80 -23.13
N SER A 147 -34.00 41.28 -24.20
CA SER A 147 -33.06 40.17 -24.15
C SER A 147 -31.69 40.71 -23.71
N ALA A 148 -31.44 40.72 -22.40
CA ALA A 148 -30.11 40.96 -21.85
C ALA A 148 -29.20 39.79 -22.28
N SER A 149 -28.17 40.10 -23.07
CA SER A 149 -27.10 39.18 -23.45
C SER A 149 -26.25 38.86 -22.22
N ASP A 150 -26.40 37.64 -21.71
CA ASP A 150 -25.76 37.10 -20.50
C ASP A 150 -24.30 36.66 -20.79
N ASP A 151 -23.54 37.54 -21.42
CA ASP A 151 -22.19 37.28 -21.91
C ASP A 151 -21.17 37.42 -20.77
N GLY A 152 -21.10 36.44 -19.87
CA GLY A 152 -20.04 36.40 -18.85
C GLY A 152 -20.31 35.55 -17.62
N ILE A 153 -21.52 35.06 -17.42
CA ILE A 153 -21.88 34.32 -16.20
C ILE A 153 -21.74 32.81 -16.45
N LEU A 154 -20.73 32.19 -15.85
CA LEU A 154 -20.59 30.74 -15.82
C LEU A 154 -21.43 30.20 -14.66
N SER A 155 -22.56 29.56 -14.97
CA SER A 155 -23.38 28.88 -13.97
C SER A 155 -22.94 27.42 -13.78
N LEU A 156 -22.64 27.05 -12.53
CA LEU A 156 -22.38 25.68 -12.12
C LEU A 156 -23.67 25.13 -11.48
N PRO A 157 -24.55 24.46 -12.25
CA PRO A 157 -25.89 24.10 -11.79
C PRO A 157 -25.89 23.13 -10.60
N LEU A 158 -24.80 22.37 -10.42
CA LEU A 158 -24.68 21.38 -9.34
C LEU A 158 -24.52 22.01 -7.95
N ILE A 159 -24.09 23.28 -7.88
CA ILE A 159 -23.75 23.97 -6.62
C ILE A 159 -24.49 25.32 -6.51
N GLY A 160 -25.35 25.66 -7.49
CA GLY A 160 -26.03 26.95 -7.55
C GLY A 160 -25.08 28.16 -7.65
N LEU A 161 -23.81 27.94 -7.99
CA LEU A 161 -22.78 28.97 -8.01
C LEU A 161 -22.78 29.65 -9.38
N GLN A 162 -23.07 30.95 -9.42
CA GLN A 162 -22.90 31.80 -10.59
C GLN A 162 -21.59 32.55 -10.44
N ILE A 163 -20.65 32.33 -11.37
CA ILE A 163 -19.35 33.00 -11.39
C ILE A 163 -19.39 34.00 -12.53
N ASP A 164 -19.24 35.27 -12.18
CA ASP A 164 -19.03 36.33 -13.16
C ASP A 164 -17.57 36.27 -13.62
N THR A 165 -17.36 35.90 -14.88
CA THR A 165 -16.02 35.81 -15.48
C THR A 165 -15.41 37.17 -15.79
N THR A 166 -16.20 38.26 -15.71
CA THR A 166 -15.71 39.63 -15.88
C THR A 166 -15.08 40.20 -14.61
N ASP A 167 -15.39 39.63 -13.44
CA ASP A 167 -14.79 40.02 -12.16
C ASP A 167 -13.46 39.25 -11.92
N PRO A 168 -12.30 39.93 -11.96
CA PRO A 168 -11.00 39.28 -11.77
C PRO A 168 -10.85 38.63 -10.39
N THR A 169 -11.59 39.10 -9.38
CA THR A 169 -11.52 38.52 -8.03
C THR A 169 -12.18 37.14 -7.98
N GLN A 170 -13.34 36.96 -8.64
CA GLN A 170 -14.04 35.69 -8.71
C GLN A 170 -13.26 34.66 -9.52
N VAL A 171 -12.63 35.09 -10.61
CA VAL A 171 -11.73 34.23 -11.40
C VAL A 171 -10.54 33.74 -10.55
N LEU A 172 -9.94 34.61 -9.74
CA LEU A 172 -8.80 34.26 -8.89
C LEU A 172 -9.20 33.25 -7.79
N ILE A 173 -10.39 33.41 -7.21
CA ILE A 173 -10.97 32.44 -6.26
C ILE A 173 -11.19 31.08 -6.93
N LEU A 174 -11.77 31.05 -8.14
CA LEU A 174 -12.01 29.82 -8.89
C LEU A 174 -10.69 29.07 -9.18
N ILE A 175 -9.66 29.79 -9.63
CA ILE A 175 -8.32 29.23 -9.86
C ILE A 175 -7.77 28.63 -8.56
N GLY A 176 -7.91 29.34 -7.43
CA GLY A 176 -7.49 28.86 -6.11
C GLY A 176 -8.19 27.55 -5.70
N ILE A 177 -9.50 27.44 -5.93
CA ILE A 177 -10.27 26.22 -5.65
C ILE A 177 -9.77 25.05 -6.52
N ILE A 178 -9.54 25.28 -7.82
CA ILE A 178 -9.05 24.26 -8.75
C ILE A 178 -7.66 23.75 -8.33
N ILE A 179 -6.73 24.67 -8.02
CA ILE A 179 -5.37 24.31 -7.59
C ILE A 179 -5.42 23.51 -6.28
N SER A 180 -6.23 23.95 -5.31
CA SER A 180 -6.41 23.25 -4.04
C SER A 180 -6.98 21.83 -4.25
N GLY A 181 -7.97 21.69 -5.13
CA GLY A 181 -8.55 20.39 -5.49
C GLY A 181 -7.54 19.44 -6.13
N VAL A 182 -6.71 19.92 -7.06
CA VAL A 182 -5.66 19.12 -7.69
C VAL A 182 -4.60 18.70 -6.68
N LEU A 183 -4.17 19.60 -5.79
CA LEU A 183 -3.21 19.29 -4.73
C LEU A 183 -3.76 18.21 -3.79
N LEU A 184 -5.02 18.32 -3.38
CA LEU A 184 -5.71 17.31 -2.55
C LEU A 184 -5.73 15.94 -3.25
N LEU A 185 -6.08 15.91 -4.53
CA LEU A 185 -6.16 14.67 -5.31
C LEU A 185 -4.77 14.03 -5.47
N MET A 186 -3.73 14.84 -5.68
CA MET A 186 -2.34 14.38 -5.70
C MET A 186 -1.91 13.78 -4.36
N ILE A 187 -2.25 14.42 -3.24
CA ILE A 187 -1.97 13.90 -1.88
C ILE A 187 -2.69 12.57 -1.66
N VAL A 188 -3.98 12.48 -2.01
CA VAL A 188 -4.77 11.25 -1.91
C VAL A 188 -4.17 10.14 -2.77
N TRP A 189 -3.71 10.46 -3.98
CA TRP A 189 -3.04 9.50 -4.85
C TRP A 189 -1.69 9.02 -4.29
N LEU A 190 -0.85 9.92 -3.78
CA LEU A 190 0.41 9.58 -3.09
C LEU A 190 0.14 8.72 -1.86
N MET A 191 -0.90 9.02 -1.09
CA MET A 191 -1.33 8.24 0.08
C MET A 191 -1.77 6.83 -0.31
N LEU A 192 -2.62 6.69 -1.32
CA LEU A 192 -3.04 5.40 -1.86
C LEU A 192 -1.82 4.60 -2.33
N ARG A 193 -0.93 5.25 -3.07
CA ARG A 193 0.33 4.66 -3.51
C ARG A 193 1.14 4.15 -2.33
N LEU A 194 1.34 4.94 -1.27
CA LEU A 194 2.07 4.53 -0.06
C LEU A 194 1.39 3.39 0.71
N LEU A 195 0.06 3.40 0.80
CA LEU A 195 -0.73 2.34 1.46
C LEU A 195 -0.59 0.98 0.75
N PHE A 196 -0.40 1.00 -0.57
CA PHE A 196 -0.26 -0.22 -1.37
C PHE A 196 1.19 -0.60 -1.71
N GLN A 197 2.19 0.27 -1.49
CA GLN A 197 3.56 0.06 -2.00
C GLN A 197 4.58 -0.62 -1.08
N ARG A 198 4.28 -1.02 0.15
CA ARG A 198 5.28 -1.75 0.95
C ARG A 198 5.17 -3.26 0.77
N THR A 199 5.75 -3.77 -0.32
CA THR A 199 6.33 -5.12 -0.28
C THR A 199 7.35 -5.14 0.85
N PRO A 200 7.21 -6.01 1.86
CA PRO A 200 8.19 -6.08 2.95
C PRO A 200 9.57 -6.36 2.36
N SER A 201 10.57 -5.53 2.67
CA SER A 201 11.93 -5.82 2.21
C SER A 201 12.40 -7.13 2.84
N PHE A 202 12.97 -8.01 2.02
CA PHE A 202 13.74 -9.15 2.50
C PHE A 202 15.10 -8.64 3.02
N GLY A 203 15.09 -7.84 4.10
CA GLY A 203 16.29 -7.24 4.70
C GLY A 203 17.34 -8.27 5.12
N THR A 204 18.54 -7.84 5.49
CA THR A 204 19.60 -8.74 6.00
C THR A 204 19.04 -9.58 7.15
N TRP A 205 19.15 -10.90 7.00
CA TRP A 205 18.59 -11.86 7.93
C TRP A 205 19.71 -12.79 8.34
N GLN A 206 20.10 -12.71 9.60
CA GLN A 206 21.14 -13.53 10.17
C GLN A 206 20.50 -14.48 11.19
N PRO A 207 20.78 -15.79 11.11
CA PRO A 207 20.35 -16.72 12.14
C PRO A 207 21.05 -16.39 13.47
N PRO A 208 20.47 -16.78 14.62
CA PRO A 208 20.98 -16.43 15.96
C PRO A 208 22.37 -16.99 16.27
N TYR A 209 22.84 -17.94 15.46
CA TYR A 209 24.15 -18.58 15.58
C TYR A 209 25.18 -18.02 14.57
N ALA A 210 24.83 -17.04 13.74
CA ALA A 210 25.75 -16.48 12.74
C ALA A 210 26.91 -15.66 13.34
N THR A 211 26.73 -15.13 14.54
CA THR A 211 27.71 -14.26 15.23
C THR A 211 28.56 -15.02 16.24
N MET A 212 28.49 -16.36 16.25
CA MET A 212 29.32 -17.16 17.14
C MET A 212 30.80 -17.03 16.75
N PRO A 213 31.72 -16.92 17.73
CA PRO A 213 33.14 -17.00 17.43
C PRO A 213 33.46 -18.36 16.80
N PRO A 214 34.48 -18.44 15.93
CA PRO A 214 34.90 -19.70 15.36
C PRO A 214 35.45 -20.62 16.47
N HIS A 215 34.97 -21.85 16.53
CA HIS A 215 35.53 -22.90 17.37
C HIS A 215 36.65 -23.63 16.63
N ASP A 216 37.56 -24.26 17.38
CA ASP A 216 38.62 -25.11 16.79
C ASP A 216 38.01 -26.25 15.95
N PRO A 217 38.31 -26.32 14.63
CA PRO A 217 37.80 -27.35 13.72
C PRO A 217 38.10 -28.80 14.16
N ASN A 218 39.12 -29.02 14.98
CA ASN A 218 39.48 -30.36 15.47
C ASN A 218 38.55 -30.84 16.61
N THR A 219 37.76 -29.94 17.19
CA THR A 219 36.75 -30.27 18.20
C THR A 219 35.42 -30.68 17.56
N ILE A 220 34.59 -31.40 18.31
CA ILE A 220 33.22 -31.75 17.85
C ILE A 220 32.40 -30.49 17.57
N TYR A 221 32.53 -29.45 18.42
CA TYR A 221 31.82 -28.18 18.24
C TYR A 221 32.26 -27.43 16.99
N GLY A 222 33.57 -27.37 16.70
CA GLY A 222 34.08 -26.77 15.46
C GLY A 222 33.60 -27.49 14.22
N ARG A 223 33.65 -28.84 14.19
CA ARG A 223 33.09 -29.61 13.06
C ARG A 223 31.60 -29.36 12.87
N ARG A 224 30.82 -29.34 13.95
CA ARG A 224 29.39 -29.02 13.92
C ARG A 224 29.16 -27.62 13.36
N GLN A 225 29.91 -26.61 13.82
CA GLN A 225 29.81 -25.23 13.33
C GLN A 225 30.09 -25.15 11.81
N LEU A 226 31.09 -25.87 11.31
CA LEU A 226 31.37 -25.95 9.86
C LEU A 226 30.17 -26.53 9.09
N TRP A 227 29.59 -27.64 9.57
CA TRP A 227 28.41 -28.25 8.94
C TRP A 227 27.13 -27.40 9.00
N GLN A 228 26.96 -26.56 10.02
CA GLN A 228 25.80 -25.68 10.15
C GLN A 228 25.63 -24.75 8.94
N GLN A 229 26.73 -24.28 8.34
CA GLN A 229 26.69 -23.40 7.17
C GLN A 229 26.21 -24.12 5.89
N HIS A 230 26.38 -25.44 5.83
CA HIS A 230 25.94 -26.28 4.70
C HIS A 230 24.48 -26.73 4.81
N ALA A 231 23.91 -26.69 6.01
CA ALA A 231 22.52 -27.09 6.27
C ALA A 231 21.51 -25.98 5.88
N GLN A 232 21.24 -25.88 4.58
CA GLN A 232 20.42 -24.82 3.99
C GLN A 232 18.90 -25.02 4.15
N ASN A 233 18.43 -26.26 4.25
CA ASN A 233 17.00 -26.58 4.35
C ASN A 233 16.75 -27.92 5.07
N ASN A 234 15.50 -28.38 5.10
CA ASN A 234 15.06 -29.60 5.79
C ASN A 234 15.12 -30.88 4.95
N ILE A 235 15.58 -30.82 3.70
CA ILE A 235 15.50 -31.93 2.75
C ILE A 235 16.83 -32.67 2.71
N ILE A 236 16.74 -33.99 2.52
CA ILE A 236 17.85 -34.85 2.12
C ILE A 236 17.57 -35.30 0.69
N GLN A 237 18.55 -35.18 -0.20
CA GLN A 237 18.37 -35.59 -1.59
C GLN A 237 18.36 -37.12 -1.67
N ILE A 238 17.43 -37.69 -2.44
CA ILE A 238 17.35 -39.12 -2.73
C ILE A 238 17.39 -39.26 -4.26
N PRO A 239 18.32 -40.05 -4.85
CA PRO A 239 19.34 -40.86 -4.17
C PRO A 239 20.35 -39.98 -3.43
N CYS A 240 20.72 -40.44 -2.23
CA CYS A 240 21.66 -39.75 -1.36
C CYS A 240 23.06 -39.86 -1.98
N ARG A 241 23.76 -38.73 -2.14
CA ARG A 241 25.17 -38.67 -2.58
C ARG A 241 25.96 -37.88 -1.53
N ASP A 242 27.09 -38.46 -1.09
CA ASP A 242 28.04 -37.91 -0.12
C ASP A 242 27.43 -37.50 1.23
N VAL A 243 28.22 -36.93 2.14
CA VAL A 243 27.72 -36.49 3.43
C VAL A 243 26.82 -35.25 3.27
N GLN A 244 25.61 -35.28 3.82
CA GLN A 244 24.63 -34.19 3.74
C GLN A 244 24.23 -33.68 5.12
N ALA A 245 24.28 -32.37 5.31
CA ALA A 245 23.75 -31.71 6.49
C ALA A 245 22.37 -31.09 6.19
N ARG A 246 21.41 -31.28 7.10
CA ARG A 246 20.10 -30.62 7.03
C ARG A 246 19.77 -29.89 8.32
N LYS A 247 18.88 -28.90 8.21
CA LYS A 247 18.37 -28.12 9.34
C LYS A 247 16.88 -28.33 9.49
N VAL A 248 16.45 -28.75 10.68
CA VAL A 248 15.06 -29.05 11.02
C VAL A 248 14.56 -28.06 12.08
N LEU A 249 13.44 -27.40 11.78
CA LEU A 249 12.79 -26.46 12.69
C LEU A 249 11.67 -27.17 13.43
N LEU A 250 11.81 -27.27 14.76
CA LEU A 250 10.91 -28.01 15.64
C LEU A 250 10.31 -27.09 16.70
N GLY A 251 9.14 -27.47 17.23
CA GLY A 251 8.66 -26.94 18.50
C GLY A 251 9.28 -27.65 19.70
N THR A 252 9.03 -27.14 20.91
CA THR A 252 9.36 -27.85 22.17
C THR A 252 8.73 -29.24 22.25
N ASN A 253 7.59 -29.44 21.59
CA ASN A 253 6.90 -30.72 21.47
C ASN A 253 7.54 -31.69 20.46
N GLY A 254 8.66 -31.34 19.83
CA GLY A 254 9.34 -32.16 18.82
C GLY A 254 8.62 -32.23 17.47
N GLN A 255 7.49 -31.54 17.30
CA GLN A 255 6.77 -31.53 16.02
C GLN A 255 7.39 -30.52 15.05
N PHE A 256 7.51 -30.94 13.80
CA PHE A 256 8.02 -30.10 12.71
C PHE A 256 7.19 -28.83 12.53
N LEU A 257 7.87 -27.69 12.49
CA LEU A 257 7.31 -26.34 12.40
C LEU A 257 6.31 -25.94 13.49
N SER A 258 6.16 -26.71 14.59
CA SER A 258 5.36 -26.26 15.72
C SER A 258 6.02 -25.05 16.39
N GLY A 259 5.25 -24.01 16.71
CA GLY A 259 5.76 -22.71 17.19
C GLY A 259 6.44 -21.83 16.11
N TRP A 260 6.75 -22.36 14.93
CA TRP A 260 7.40 -21.62 13.85
C TRP A 260 6.40 -21.01 12.86
N LYS A 261 6.47 -19.70 12.66
CA LYS A 261 5.65 -18.97 11.70
C LYS A 261 6.43 -18.59 10.45
N ILE A 262 5.93 -18.95 9.27
CA ILE A 262 6.41 -18.47 7.99
C ILE A 262 6.09 -16.97 7.86
N LEU A 263 7.13 -16.15 7.79
CA LEU A 263 7.02 -14.70 7.65
C LEU A 263 7.02 -14.22 6.21
N ALA A 264 7.87 -14.84 5.39
CA ALA A 264 8.11 -14.36 4.05
C ALA A 264 8.65 -15.48 3.17
N ILE A 265 8.35 -15.41 1.86
CA ILE A 265 8.85 -16.33 0.86
C ILE A 265 9.38 -15.49 -0.30
N ARG A 266 10.59 -15.78 -0.75
CA ARG A 266 11.26 -15.09 -1.85
C ARG A 266 11.77 -16.08 -2.87
N MET A 267 11.64 -15.72 -4.14
CA MET A 267 12.27 -16.43 -5.25
C MET A 267 13.21 -15.48 -5.99
N THR A 268 14.45 -15.88 -6.21
CA THR A 268 15.49 -15.06 -6.85
C THR A 268 16.48 -15.93 -7.61
N GLN A 269 17.04 -15.44 -8.72
CA GLN A 269 18.15 -16.09 -9.40
C GLN A 269 19.45 -15.87 -8.63
N TYR A 270 20.36 -16.82 -8.73
CA TYR A 270 21.71 -16.72 -8.21
C TYR A 270 22.72 -16.81 -9.39
N ASP A 271 23.71 -15.93 -9.40
CA ASP A 271 24.85 -15.97 -10.32
C ASP A 271 26.16 -16.18 -9.55
N MET A 272 27.30 -16.09 -10.24
CA MET A 272 28.62 -16.26 -9.61
C MET A 272 28.93 -15.23 -8.51
N TYR A 273 28.26 -14.09 -8.51
CA TYR A 273 28.48 -13.00 -7.56
C TYR A 273 27.45 -12.98 -6.43
N GLY A 274 26.28 -13.59 -6.62
CA GLY A 274 25.26 -13.60 -5.59
C GLY A 274 23.82 -13.68 -6.08
N ARG A 275 22.91 -13.22 -5.22
CA ARG A 275 21.49 -13.08 -5.54
C ARG A 275 21.27 -11.91 -6.49
N VAL A 276 20.59 -12.16 -7.59
CA VAL A 276 20.32 -11.12 -8.60
C VAL A 276 19.05 -10.36 -8.22
N SER A 277 19.21 -9.17 -7.63
CA SER A 277 18.10 -8.33 -7.11
C SER A 277 16.96 -8.07 -8.12
N ARG A 278 17.29 -7.86 -9.40
CA ARG A 278 16.27 -7.62 -10.46
C ARG A 278 15.30 -8.79 -10.67
N SER A 279 15.72 -10.00 -10.31
CA SER A 279 14.93 -11.24 -10.44
C SER A 279 14.09 -11.54 -9.19
N GLU A 280 14.23 -10.73 -8.13
CA GLU A 280 13.58 -10.95 -6.85
C GLU A 280 12.05 -10.86 -6.98
N VAL A 281 11.39 -11.91 -6.48
CA VAL A 281 9.94 -11.99 -6.37
C VAL A 281 9.56 -12.41 -4.97
N LEU A 282 8.69 -11.62 -4.35
CA LEU A 282 8.18 -11.85 -3.01
C LEU A 282 6.77 -12.42 -3.07
N ALA A 283 6.49 -13.44 -2.26
CA ALA A 283 5.14 -13.93 -2.06
C ALA A 283 4.27 -12.86 -1.39
N SER A 284 3.03 -12.68 -1.88
CA SER A 284 2.08 -11.80 -1.20
C SER A 284 1.74 -12.32 0.20
N ARG A 285 1.35 -11.41 1.12
CA ARG A 285 0.92 -11.78 2.49
C ARG A 285 -0.18 -12.84 2.51
N LYS A 286 -1.10 -12.82 1.54
CA LYS A 286 -2.16 -13.83 1.39
C LYS A 286 -1.57 -15.22 1.12
N MET A 287 -0.55 -15.31 0.26
CA MET A 287 0.12 -16.57 -0.07
C MET A 287 0.95 -17.10 1.10
N VAL A 288 1.68 -16.23 1.80
CA VAL A 288 2.43 -16.61 3.02
C VAL A 288 1.47 -17.14 4.08
N LYS A 289 0.37 -16.42 4.37
CA LYS A 289 -0.65 -16.87 5.35
C LYS A 289 -1.28 -18.20 4.95
N ARG A 290 -1.49 -18.44 3.65
CA ARG A 290 -2.00 -19.72 3.13
C ARG A 290 -1.01 -20.84 3.45
N LEU A 291 0.26 -20.67 3.12
CA LEU A 291 1.28 -21.69 3.37
C LEU A 291 1.50 -21.94 4.86
N ASN A 292 1.53 -20.89 5.68
CA ASN A 292 1.64 -21.00 7.13
C ASN A 292 0.51 -21.85 7.73
N ARG A 293 -0.74 -21.65 7.27
CA ARG A 293 -1.88 -22.48 7.70
C ARG A 293 -1.73 -23.95 7.30
N ALA A 294 -1.09 -24.23 6.17
CA ALA A 294 -0.86 -25.58 5.71
C ALA A 294 0.23 -26.27 6.54
N ALA A 295 1.30 -25.54 6.89
CA ALA A 295 2.43 -26.05 7.66
C ALA A 295 2.04 -26.55 9.07
N HIS A 296 1.04 -25.95 9.70
CA HIS A 296 0.56 -26.37 11.03
C HIS A 296 -0.59 -27.37 11.00
N LYS A 297 -0.92 -27.92 9.83
CA LYS A 297 -1.97 -28.93 9.69
C LYS A 297 -1.36 -30.23 9.21
N GLN A 298 -1.81 -31.33 9.81
CA GLN A 298 -1.56 -32.65 9.24
C GLN A 298 -2.43 -32.80 7.99
N LEU A 299 -1.80 -32.76 6.83
CA LEU A 299 -2.45 -32.79 5.53
C LEU A 299 -1.97 -34.01 4.74
N ASP A 300 -2.91 -34.69 4.10
CA ASP A 300 -2.63 -35.66 3.04
C ASP A 300 -1.96 -34.98 1.84
N ASP A 301 -1.24 -35.75 1.02
CA ASP A 301 -0.46 -35.25 -0.12
C ASP A 301 -1.30 -34.47 -1.12
N LYS A 302 -2.50 -34.98 -1.45
CA LYS A 302 -3.43 -34.27 -2.35
C LYS A 302 -3.82 -32.90 -1.79
N LYS A 303 -4.05 -32.82 -0.47
CA LYS A 303 -4.37 -31.54 0.19
C LYS A 303 -3.14 -30.64 0.21
N ARG A 304 -1.95 -31.14 0.58
CA ARG A 304 -0.70 -30.36 0.56
C ARG A 304 -0.48 -29.72 -0.81
N GLN A 305 -0.65 -30.49 -1.88
CA GLN A 305 -0.57 -30.00 -3.26
C GLN A 305 -1.55 -28.86 -3.53
N GLN A 306 -2.83 -29.00 -3.15
CA GLN A 306 -3.85 -27.94 -3.30
C GLN A 306 -3.51 -26.66 -2.52
N TRP A 307 -2.81 -26.76 -1.39
CA TRP A 307 -2.35 -25.60 -0.62
C TRP A 307 -1.13 -24.93 -1.27
N ALA A 308 -0.16 -25.72 -1.76
CA ALA A 308 1.08 -25.27 -2.38
C ALA A 308 0.89 -24.68 -3.79
N ARG A 309 0.07 -25.31 -4.63
CA ARG A 309 -0.09 -24.96 -6.05
C ARG A 309 -0.46 -23.49 -6.32
N PRO A 310 -1.38 -22.85 -5.57
CA PRO A 310 -1.66 -21.42 -5.76
C PRO A 310 -0.45 -20.51 -5.46
N VAL A 311 0.36 -20.88 -4.46
CA VAL A 311 1.59 -20.15 -4.10
C VAL A 311 2.62 -20.34 -5.21
N ALA A 312 2.83 -21.56 -5.68
CA ALA A 312 3.73 -21.89 -6.79
C ALA A 312 3.33 -21.19 -8.09
N LYS A 313 2.03 -21.18 -8.44
CA LYS A 313 1.49 -20.47 -9.61
C LYS A 313 1.72 -18.97 -9.50
N TYR A 314 1.54 -18.38 -8.32
CA TYR A 314 1.80 -16.96 -8.09
C TYR A 314 3.29 -16.61 -8.27
N LEU A 315 4.17 -17.32 -7.56
CA LEU A 315 5.62 -17.08 -7.60
C LEU A 315 6.17 -17.29 -9.02
N SER A 316 5.88 -18.43 -9.64
CA SER A 316 6.34 -18.72 -11.01
C SER A 316 5.81 -17.70 -12.02
N LYS A 317 4.53 -17.27 -11.93
CA LYS A 317 3.97 -16.25 -12.84
C LYS A 317 4.67 -14.90 -12.70
N GLN A 318 4.96 -14.46 -11.48
CA GLN A 318 5.64 -13.18 -11.27
C GLN A 318 7.11 -13.26 -11.68
N PHE A 319 7.79 -14.37 -11.38
CA PHE A 319 9.19 -14.56 -11.70
C PHE A 319 9.45 -14.67 -13.19
N LYS A 320 8.56 -15.33 -13.93
CA LYS A 320 8.60 -15.37 -15.41
C LYS A 320 8.61 -13.99 -16.07
N LYS A 321 8.06 -12.96 -15.41
CA LYS A 321 8.08 -11.58 -15.91
C LYS A 321 9.43 -10.88 -15.66
N LYS A 322 10.26 -11.41 -14.77
CA LYS A 322 11.53 -10.83 -14.34
C LYS A 322 12.74 -11.50 -14.99
N ILE A 323 12.56 -12.70 -15.54
CA ILE A 323 13.61 -13.47 -16.21
C ILE A 323 13.48 -13.39 -17.73
N ASN A 324 14.62 -13.40 -18.42
CA ASN A 324 14.72 -13.49 -19.88
C ASN A 324 15.34 -14.84 -20.29
N ALA A 325 15.35 -15.17 -21.59
CA ALA A 325 15.90 -16.44 -22.07
C ALA A 325 17.40 -16.61 -21.71
N ARG A 326 18.19 -15.54 -21.78
CA ARG A 326 19.63 -15.58 -21.46
C ARG A 326 19.93 -15.87 -19.98
N SER A 327 19.09 -15.37 -19.07
CA SER A 327 19.24 -15.59 -17.63
C SER A 327 18.56 -16.87 -17.16
N ALA A 328 17.73 -17.51 -17.99
CA ALA A 328 16.90 -18.64 -17.58
C ALA A 328 17.71 -19.85 -17.10
N MET A 329 18.94 -20.02 -17.59
CA MET A 329 19.87 -21.07 -17.16
C MET A 329 20.39 -20.90 -15.72
N LEU A 330 20.27 -19.70 -15.15
CA LEU A 330 20.77 -19.44 -13.79
C LEU A 330 19.96 -20.22 -12.75
N PRO A 331 20.61 -20.77 -11.70
CA PRO A 331 19.93 -21.41 -10.61
C PRO A 331 19.01 -20.43 -9.87
N ILE A 332 17.98 -20.97 -9.25
CA ILE A 332 16.93 -20.21 -8.56
C ILE A 332 16.94 -20.60 -7.10
N ALA A 333 17.09 -19.63 -6.21
CA ALA A 333 16.89 -19.80 -4.79
C ALA A 333 15.43 -19.47 -4.41
N LEU A 334 14.78 -20.40 -3.72
CA LEU A 334 13.51 -20.20 -3.03
C LEU A 334 13.79 -20.12 -1.52
N ASP A 335 13.77 -18.91 -0.98
CA ASP A 335 13.96 -18.68 0.45
C ASP A 335 12.63 -18.64 1.18
N VAL A 336 12.61 -19.23 2.37
CA VAL A 336 11.49 -19.20 3.29
C VAL A 336 11.99 -18.73 4.64
N ARG A 337 11.42 -17.64 5.17
CA ARG A 337 11.78 -17.08 6.48
C ARG A 337 10.79 -17.54 7.54
N PHE A 338 11.32 -17.88 8.70
CA PHE A 338 10.58 -18.38 9.85
C PHE A 338 10.83 -17.51 11.08
N GLN A 339 9.82 -17.38 11.93
CA GLN A 339 9.91 -16.76 13.23
C GLN A 339 9.32 -17.69 14.28
N GLY A 340 10.05 -17.96 15.35
CA GLY A 340 9.55 -18.64 16.52
C GLY A 340 9.75 -17.80 17.78
N HIS A 341 9.06 -18.13 18.86
CA HIS A 341 9.31 -17.51 20.16
C HIS A 341 10.41 -18.27 20.90
N HIS A 342 11.32 -17.54 21.54
CA HIS A 342 12.38 -18.17 22.35
C HIS A 342 11.76 -19.00 23.47
N GLY A 343 12.26 -20.22 23.67
CA GLY A 343 11.71 -21.18 24.61
C GLY A 343 10.52 -22.01 24.09
N GLU A 344 9.93 -21.64 22.95
CA GLU A 344 8.85 -22.42 22.31
C GLU A 344 9.32 -23.22 21.09
N VAL A 345 10.49 -22.85 20.53
CA VAL A 345 11.04 -23.44 19.31
C VAL A 345 12.47 -23.91 19.48
N ARG A 346 12.87 -24.88 18.64
CA ARG A 346 14.19 -25.50 18.57
C ARG A 346 14.67 -25.56 17.12
N ILE A 347 15.97 -25.37 16.92
CA ILE A 347 16.65 -25.57 15.63
C ILE A 347 17.56 -26.78 15.81
N VAL A 348 17.33 -27.83 15.05
CA VAL A 348 18.11 -29.06 15.11
C VAL A 348 18.85 -29.23 13.79
N PHE A 349 20.14 -29.47 13.85
CA PHE A 349 20.94 -29.89 12.70
C PHE A 349 21.14 -31.39 12.74
N GLU A 350 21.13 -32.01 11.58
CA GLU A 350 21.37 -33.43 11.42
C GLU A 350 22.38 -33.66 10.30
N LEU A 351 23.35 -34.53 10.53
CA LEU A 351 24.34 -34.96 9.55
C LEU A 351 24.02 -36.38 9.10
N TYR A 352 24.03 -36.59 7.79
CA TYR A 352 23.76 -37.88 7.18
C TYR A 352 24.95 -38.32 6.33
N ASP A 353 25.32 -39.59 6.45
CA ASP A 353 26.15 -40.31 5.50
C ASP A 353 25.25 -41.03 4.50
N CYS A 354 25.68 -41.13 3.25
CA CYS A 354 24.92 -41.85 2.23
C CYS A 354 25.50 -43.26 2.06
N GLN A 355 24.86 -44.25 2.67
CA GLN A 355 25.24 -45.65 2.53
C GLN A 355 24.25 -46.35 1.61
N GLN A 356 24.75 -46.94 0.52
CA GLN A 356 23.91 -47.63 -0.48
C GLN A 356 22.78 -46.74 -1.05
N ASN A 357 23.04 -45.45 -1.29
CA ASN A 357 22.06 -44.43 -1.69
C ASN A 357 20.96 -44.09 -0.66
N TYR A 358 21.04 -44.63 0.56
CA TYR A 358 20.13 -44.32 1.65
C TYR A 358 20.81 -43.44 2.70
N PRO A 359 20.09 -42.45 3.25
CA PRO A 359 20.65 -41.58 4.27
C PRO A 359 20.71 -42.28 5.63
N HIS A 360 21.90 -42.36 6.20
CA HIS A 360 22.17 -42.85 7.54
C HIS A 360 22.60 -41.69 8.44
N ARG A 361 21.86 -41.41 9.51
CA ARG A 361 22.15 -40.26 10.39
C ARG A 361 23.41 -40.53 11.22
N LEU A 362 24.45 -39.72 11.01
CA LEU A 362 25.71 -39.78 11.74
C LEU A 362 25.67 -38.98 13.06
N ASP A 363 25.13 -37.76 13.02
CA ASP A 363 25.13 -36.85 14.17
C ASP A 363 23.87 -35.99 14.18
N GLN A 364 23.54 -35.48 15.35
CA GLN A 364 22.44 -34.55 15.58
C GLN A 364 22.82 -33.58 16.71
N TRP A 365 22.64 -32.28 16.49
CA TRP A 365 22.95 -31.26 17.48
C TRP A 365 22.03 -30.05 17.38
N GLU A 366 22.01 -29.25 18.45
CA GLU A 366 21.42 -27.91 18.45
C GLU A 366 22.54 -26.88 18.46
N PRO A 367 22.40 -25.77 17.72
CA PRO A 367 23.41 -24.73 17.78
C PRO A 367 23.31 -24.01 19.13
N GLU A 368 24.42 -23.45 19.59
CA GLU A 368 24.34 -22.40 20.60
C GLU A 368 23.72 -21.16 19.94
N MET A 369 22.77 -20.51 20.61
CA MET A 369 22.03 -19.39 20.05
C MET A 369 22.28 -18.15 20.88
N THR A 370 22.72 -17.07 20.25
CA THR A 370 22.70 -15.74 20.88
C THR A 370 21.31 -15.13 20.67
N VAL A 371 20.49 -15.13 21.71
CA VAL A 371 19.09 -14.71 21.60
C VAL A 371 18.97 -13.24 21.98
N ILE A 372 19.02 -12.36 20.98
CA ILE A 372 18.80 -10.93 21.16
C ILE A 372 17.29 -10.66 21.03
N GLY A 373 16.56 -10.78 22.13
CA GLY A 373 15.11 -10.51 22.21
C GLY A 373 14.26 -11.74 22.47
N LYS A 374 12.94 -11.66 22.22
CA LYS A 374 12.00 -12.77 22.49
C LYS A 374 11.75 -13.69 21.30
N ASN A 375 12.23 -13.34 20.12
CA ASN A 375 11.94 -14.09 18.89
C ASN A 375 13.22 -14.66 18.29
N ILE A 376 13.13 -15.89 17.79
CA ILE A 376 14.16 -16.55 17.02
C ILE A 376 13.80 -16.50 15.54
N TYR A 377 14.79 -16.23 14.72
CA TYR A 377 14.65 -15.95 13.30
C TYR A 377 15.51 -16.93 12.50
N GLU A 378 14.90 -17.64 11.55
CA GLU A 378 15.59 -18.63 10.75
C GLU A 378 15.12 -18.62 9.29
N SER A 379 15.90 -19.21 8.39
CA SER A 379 15.54 -19.34 6.98
C SER A 379 15.91 -20.69 6.39
N TYR A 380 15.08 -21.16 5.47
CA TYR A 380 15.41 -22.22 4.54
C TYR A 380 15.69 -21.66 3.17
N THR A 381 16.71 -22.20 2.50
CA THR A 381 17.02 -21.91 1.11
C THR A 381 16.91 -23.22 0.32
N TYR A 382 15.97 -23.27 -0.62
CA TYR A 382 15.85 -24.37 -1.58
C TYR A 382 16.41 -23.94 -2.93
N THR A 383 17.14 -24.84 -3.59
CA THR A 383 17.70 -24.60 -4.92
C THR A 383 16.84 -25.29 -5.97
N ILE A 384 16.39 -24.52 -6.96
CA ILE A 384 15.68 -25.00 -8.14
C ILE A 384 16.59 -24.77 -9.34
N PHE A 385 16.76 -25.80 -10.18
CA PHE A 385 17.58 -25.70 -11.38
C PHE A 385 16.97 -24.74 -12.40
N GLY A 386 17.83 -23.94 -13.05
CA GLY A 386 17.47 -23.14 -14.21
C GLY A 386 17.14 -24.00 -15.43
N GLN A 387 17.01 -23.35 -16.59
CA GLN A 387 16.82 -23.99 -17.88
C GLN A 387 17.98 -24.94 -18.19
N HIS A 388 17.67 -26.19 -18.56
CA HIS A 388 18.67 -27.16 -19.00
C HIS A 388 19.10 -26.90 -20.45
N GLY A 389 20.30 -27.36 -20.84
CA GLY A 389 20.84 -27.11 -22.18
C GLY A 389 19.98 -27.67 -23.33
N THR A 390 19.23 -28.75 -23.10
CA THR A 390 18.32 -29.37 -24.08
C THR A 390 16.88 -28.86 -23.98
N GLU A 391 16.57 -28.05 -22.96
CA GLU A 391 15.22 -27.57 -22.69
C GLU A 391 15.00 -26.23 -23.37
N ASN A 392 13.90 -26.07 -24.12
CA ASN A 392 13.53 -24.77 -24.67
C ASN A 392 12.95 -23.87 -23.57
N TYR A 393 13.08 -22.54 -23.73
CA TYR A 393 12.63 -21.57 -22.72
C TYR A 393 11.13 -21.69 -22.36
N LYS A 394 10.29 -22.08 -23.33
CA LYS A 394 8.86 -22.33 -23.11
C LYS A 394 8.62 -23.55 -22.21
N ASP A 395 9.40 -24.60 -22.38
CA ASP A 395 9.33 -25.83 -21.56
C ASP A 395 9.82 -25.57 -20.14
N PHE A 396 10.93 -24.84 -20.01
CA PHE A 396 11.42 -24.36 -18.71
C PHE A 396 10.35 -23.58 -17.96
N ARG A 397 9.66 -22.64 -18.62
CA ARG A 397 8.55 -21.90 -18.00
C ARG A 397 7.44 -22.86 -17.54
N ARG A 398 7.13 -23.91 -18.28
CA ARG A 398 6.10 -24.90 -17.89
C ARG A 398 6.57 -25.73 -16.68
N ARG A 399 7.81 -26.24 -16.71
CA ARG A 399 8.44 -27.03 -15.65
C ARG A 399 8.60 -26.26 -14.34
N LEU A 400 9.03 -24.99 -14.39
CA LEU A 400 9.28 -24.17 -13.20
C LEU A 400 8.10 -24.13 -12.23
N LEU A 401 6.85 -24.19 -12.72
CA LEU A 401 5.69 -24.25 -11.84
C LEU A 401 5.66 -25.54 -11.02
N ALA A 402 5.94 -26.68 -11.66
CA ALA A 402 5.97 -27.99 -11.02
C ALA A 402 7.15 -28.08 -10.03
N ASP A 403 8.31 -27.51 -10.36
CA ASP A 403 9.48 -27.52 -9.47
C ASP A 403 9.23 -26.69 -8.21
N VAL A 404 8.66 -25.49 -8.35
CA VAL A 404 8.28 -24.66 -7.19
C VAL A 404 7.19 -25.33 -6.37
N GLU A 405 6.22 -25.99 -7.01
CA GLU A 405 5.16 -26.74 -6.33
C GLU A 405 5.73 -27.91 -5.53
N SER A 406 6.61 -28.71 -6.15
CA SER A 406 7.31 -29.83 -5.51
C SER A 406 8.15 -29.37 -4.32
N THR A 407 8.91 -28.30 -4.48
CA THR A 407 9.73 -27.71 -3.41
C THR A 407 8.87 -27.25 -2.23
N LEU A 408 7.75 -26.58 -2.51
CA LEU A 408 6.79 -26.15 -1.47
C LEU A 408 6.09 -27.35 -0.81
N MET A 409 5.85 -28.44 -1.55
CA MET A 409 5.34 -29.68 -0.97
C MET A 409 6.35 -30.33 -0.03
N GLN A 410 7.63 -30.35 -0.40
CA GLN A 410 8.72 -30.88 0.44
C GLN A 410 8.88 -30.04 1.72
N LEU A 411 8.74 -28.72 1.64
CA LEU A 411 8.67 -27.85 2.81
C LEU A 411 7.49 -28.21 3.74
N LEU A 412 6.33 -28.57 3.18
CA LEU A 412 5.15 -28.99 3.94
C LEU A 412 5.16 -30.46 4.34
N HIS A 413 6.20 -31.21 3.93
CA HIS A 413 6.30 -32.61 4.29
C HIS A 413 6.71 -32.71 5.76
N LEU A 414 5.96 -33.49 6.53
CA LEU A 414 6.23 -33.70 7.94
C LEU A 414 7.56 -34.45 8.04
N VAL A 415 8.55 -33.80 8.64
CA VAL A 415 9.80 -34.48 9.00
C VAL A 415 9.52 -35.21 10.30
N THR A 416 9.23 -36.50 10.22
CA THR A 416 9.14 -37.36 11.40
C THR A 416 10.56 -37.61 11.88
N ILE A 417 10.95 -36.98 12.99
CA ILE A 417 12.18 -37.36 13.69
C ILE A 417 11.82 -38.58 14.51
N THR A 418 12.20 -39.76 14.05
CA THR A 418 12.20 -40.94 14.91
C THR A 418 13.32 -40.70 15.94
N PRO A 419 13.01 -40.59 17.25
CA PRO A 419 14.06 -40.53 18.25
C PRO A 419 14.96 -41.76 18.07
N PRO A 420 16.29 -41.61 18.16
CA PRO A 420 17.18 -42.76 18.11
C PRO A 420 16.69 -43.75 19.18
N LYS A 421 16.40 -44.98 18.74
CA LYS A 421 15.92 -46.04 19.63
C LYS A 421 16.95 -46.16 20.77
N PRO A 422 16.58 -45.99 22.05
CA PRO A 422 17.53 -46.09 23.15
C PRO A 422 18.18 -47.47 23.10
N ASN A 423 19.51 -47.51 22.99
CA ASN A 423 20.34 -48.70 23.08
C ASN A 423 20.07 -49.80 22.04
N GLN A 424 20.60 -49.62 20.82
CA GLN A 424 21.41 -50.73 20.31
C GLN A 424 22.71 -50.68 21.12
N PRO A 425 23.10 -51.76 21.85
CA PRO A 425 24.42 -51.83 22.44
C PRO A 425 25.43 -51.52 21.33
N PRO A 426 26.53 -50.80 21.65
CA PRO A 426 27.56 -50.50 20.65
C PRO A 426 27.83 -51.78 19.88
N ILE A 427 27.71 -51.71 18.55
CA ILE A 427 28.21 -52.78 17.69
C ILE A 427 29.66 -52.94 18.14
N GLN A 428 29.94 -53.99 18.93
CA GLN A 428 31.30 -54.32 19.28
C GLN A 428 31.99 -54.40 17.91
N PRO A 429 33.07 -53.62 17.70
CA PRO A 429 33.84 -53.79 16.48
C PRO A 429 34.09 -55.30 16.34
N PRO A 430 33.91 -55.88 15.13
CA PRO A 430 34.19 -57.30 14.93
C PRO A 430 35.53 -57.56 15.61
N PRO A 431 35.63 -58.59 16.47
CA PRO A 431 36.80 -58.82 17.30
C PRO A 431 38.00 -58.61 16.41
N GLN A 432 38.82 -57.61 16.74
CA GLN A 432 40.08 -57.39 16.06
C GLN A 432 40.76 -58.75 16.12
N THR A 433 40.79 -59.45 14.99
CA THR A 433 41.63 -60.61 14.81
C THR A 433 43.00 -60.05 15.17
N GLN A 434 43.50 -60.45 16.35
CA GLN A 434 44.87 -60.11 16.74
C GLN A 434 45.71 -60.40 15.50
N PRO A 435 46.52 -59.43 15.02
CA PRO A 435 47.45 -59.74 13.96
C PRO A 435 48.22 -60.96 14.43
N THR A 436 48.04 -62.06 13.71
CA THR A 436 48.88 -63.25 13.87
C THR A 436 50.31 -62.72 13.91
N PRO A 437 51.12 -63.05 14.94
CA PRO A 437 52.51 -62.63 14.95
C PRO A 437 53.11 -63.04 13.60
N PRO A 438 53.89 -62.15 12.96
CA PRO A 438 54.53 -62.47 11.70
C PRO A 438 55.27 -63.81 11.88
N PRO A 439 55.16 -64.76 10.93
CA PRO A 439 55.99 -65.96 10.97
C PRO A 439 57.43 -65.51 11.05
N ASP A 440 58.18 -66.05 12.01
CA ASP A 440 59.56 -65.71 12.32
C ASP A 440 60.35 -65.42 11.04
N THR A 441 60.72 -64.15 10.88
CA THR A 441 61.58 -63.70 9.80
C THR A 441 62.93 -64.40 9.97
N ASN A 442 63.15 -65.34 9.08
CA ASN A 442 64.43 -65.95 8.72
C ASN A 442 65.59 -64.95 8.90
N PRO A 443 66.65 -65.23 9.68
CA PRO A 443 67.67 -64.26 10.10
C PRO A 443 68.67 -63.84 8.99
N ASN A 444 68.31 -63.95 7.71
CA ASN A 444 69.29 -63.89 6.62
C ASN A 444 68.99 -62.88 5.50
N LEU A 445 68.49 -61.69 5.87
CA LEU A 445 68.46 -60.52 4.98
C LEU A 445 68.97 -59.28 5.72
N LYS A 446 70.23 -59.35 6.17
CA LYS A 446 71.07 -58.18 6.44
C LYS A 446 72.02 -57.99 5.25
N ALA A 447 71.55 -57.35 4.19
CA ALA A 447 72.35 -56.61 3.23
C ALA A 447 71.37 -56.02 2.19
N VAL A 448 71.67 -54.84 1.66
CA VAL A 448 70.91 -54.13 0.61
C VAL A 448 69.78 -53.24 1.14
N GLN A 449 70.12 -52.27 1.99
CA GLN A 449 69.40 -50.97 2.02
C GLN A 449 70.27 -49.86 2.65
N GLN A 450 71.50 -49.77 2.16
CA GLN A 450 72.44 -48.67 2.40
C GLN A 450 72.97 -48.21 1.04
N SER A 451 72.10 -47.64 0.20
CA SER A 451 72.53 -46.99 -1.05
C SER A 451 71.39 -46.17 -1.71
N ILE A 452 70.57 -45.46 -0.94
CA ILE A 452 69.69 -44.41 -1.50
C ILE A 452 69.52 -43.33 -0.43
N SER A 453 70.60 -42.61 -0.12
CA SER A 453 70.54 -41.45 0.76
C SER A 453 71.68 -40.47 0.48
N ASP A 454 72.10 -40.33 -0.78
CA ASP A 454 73.08 -39.34 -1.23
C ASP A 454 72.79 -38.92 -2.68
N GLU A 455 71.62 -38.33 -2.96
CA GLU A 455 71.40 -37.59 -4.22
C GLU A 455 70.23 -36.60 -4.12
N GLU A 456 70.31 -35.63 -3.19
CA GLU A 456 69.49 -34.42 -3.28
C GLU A 456 70.24 -33.22 -2.69
N SER A 457 71.33 -32.88 -3.36
CA SER A 457 72.01 -31.59 -3.26
C SER A 457 72.11 -31.09 -4.69
N ASP A 458 71.76 -29.83 -4.89
CA ASP A 458 72.05 -29.03 -6.08
C ASP A 458 70.96 -28.97 -7.15
N LEU A 459 69.92 -28.14 -6.91
CA LEU A 459 69.25 -27.42 -7.99
C LEU A 459 68.61 -26.12 -7.51
N GLY A 460 69.42 -25.06 -7.56
CA GLY A 460 69.11 -23.91 -8.41
C GLY A 460 68.03 -22.94 -7.94
N ASP A 461 68.49 -21.92 -7.22
CA ASP A 461 67.96 -20.56 -7.28
C ASP A 461 67.77 -20.10 -8.74
N THR A 462 66.54 -19.78 -9.16
CA THR A 462 66.24 -18.60 -10.01
C THR A 462 64.73 -18.44 -10.21
N VAL A 463 64.12 -17.46 -9.54
CA VAL A 463 62.82 -16.90 -9.95
C VAL A 463 63.07 -15.45 -10.39
N PRO A 464 62.88 -15.11 -11.67
CA PRO A 464 62.94 -13.72 -12.10
C PRO A 464 61.63 -13.01 -11.76
N HIS A 465 61.78 -11.85 -11.13
CA HIS A 465 60.78 -10.79 -11.15
C HIS A 465 60.44 -10.46 -12.61
N GLN A 466 59.16 -10.55 -12.97
CA GLN A 466 58.64 -9.92 -14.17
C GLN A 466 57.49 -8.99 -13.77
N SER A 467 57.81 -7.71 -13.69
CA SER A 467 56.85 -6.64 -13.87
C SER A 467 56.43 -6.60 -15.34
N ASP A 468 55.13 -6.57 -15.61
CA ASP A 468 54.54 -5.58 -16.53
C ASP A 468 53.02 -5.78 -16.68
N ARG A 469 52.33 -4.62 -16.55
CA ARG A 469 50.95 -4.25 -16.91
C ARG A 469 49.78 -4.59 -15.98
#